data_AF-A0A7V8E9N5-F1
#
_entry.id   AF-A0A7V8E9N5-F1
#
_cell.length_a   1.000
_cell.length_b   1.000
_cell.length_c   1.000
_cell.angle_alpha   90.00
_cell.angle_beta   90.00
_cell.angle_gamma   90.00
#
_symmetry.space_group_name_H-M   'P 1'
#
loop_
_entity.id
_entity.type
_entity.pdbx_description
1 polymer ?
#
loop_
_entity_poly.entity_id
_entity_poly.type
_entity_poly.pdbx_seq_one_letter_code
_entity_poly.pdbx_strand_id
1 'polypeptide(L)'
;MLHFYQQNFPTTLIHPPKATRILRQSRQALAIQHSASRPSDLAAIDSMHSLQGAISPNDRQLIVYSAFGFARGIVDVPVGFNGELWDPLSQQYPLGAGYRWLSTLMRFTSPDRVSPFGKGGINSYAYALNDPVNNSDPDGQFSVARFFGRKYNSYKKLKEIYSWGEDGDGFYKTTNDFFRKPKLVIFTHGQGQTISIAGQNKTQAQLTSWMSSNKINPEDYRKITLLACNLGKTNFPQHLADSTGVVVRAAGGTIDTTAWIPQKEGYYTKISMRIRRLPGDLPEDIYRLKTYSPHPS
;
A
#
# COMPACT_ATOMS: atom_id res chain seq x y z
N MET A 1 -0.51 -2.74 37.62
CA MET A 1 0.06 -2.37 36.30
C MET A 1 -0.85 -1.33 35.69
N LEU A 2 -0.31 -0.16 35.34
CA LEU A 2 -1.09 0.96 34.81
C LEU A 2 -0.54 1.35 33.43
N HIS A 3 -1.44 1.47 32.45
CA HIS A 3 -1.13 1.92 31.10
C HIS A 3 -1.86 3.23 30.82
N PHE A 4 -1.11 4.25 30.44
CA PHE A 4 -1.64 5.56 30.07
C PHE A 4 -1.60 5.70 28.55
N TYR A 5 -2.69 6.19 27.98
CA TYR A 5 -2.86 6.32 26.53
C TYR A 5 -3.03 7.78 26.13
N GLN A 6 -2.55 8.11 24.93
CA GLN A 6 -2.85 9.37 24.24
C GLN A 6 -3.25 9.02 22.81
N GLN A 7 -4.44 9.45 22.38
CA GLN A 7 -4.97 9.18 21.04
C GLN A 7 -4.89 7.69 20.65
N ASN A 8 -5.30 6.79 21.57
CA ASN A 8 -5.29 5.32 21.45
C ASN A 8 -3.91 4.61 21.45
N PHE A 9 -2.81 5.33 21.62
CA PHE A 9 -1.47 4.71 21.71
C PHE A 9 -0.91 4.80 23.14
N PRO A 10 -0.18 3.78 23.64
CA PRO A 10 0.31 3.72 25.02
C PRO A 10 1.50 4.67 25.21
N THR A 11 1.41 5.70 26.05
CA THR A 11 2.49 6.70 26.23
C THR A 11 3.33 6.45 27.47
N THR A 12 2.74 5.92 28.53
CA THR A 12 3.45 5.63 29.79
C THR A 12 2.94 4.32 30.36
N LEU A 13 3.86 3.46 30.76
CA LEU A 13 3.60 2.18 31.39
C LEU A 13 4.24 2.19 32.78
N ILE A 14 3.44 1.89 33.80
CA ILE A 14 3.90 1.82 35.19
C ILE A 14 3.70 0.39 35.69
N HIS A 15 4.82 -0.28 35.94
CA HIS A 15 4.94 -1.62 36.48
C HIS A 15 5.92 -1.56 37.66
N PRO A 16 5.47 -1.13 38.86
CA PRO A 16 6.38 -0.83 39.96
C PRO A 16 7.37 -1.97 40.24
N PRO A 17 8.67 -1.67 40.42
CA PRO A 17 9.28 -0.35 40.52
C PRO A 17 9.63 0.33 39.18
N LYS A 18 9.33 -0.31 38.04
CA LYS A 18 9.64 0.20 36.69
C LYS A 18 8.57 1.17 36.19
N ALA A 19 9.00 2.20 35.48
CA ALA A 19 8.16 3.03 34.64
C ALA A 19 8.84 3.26 33.29
N THR A 20 8.10 3.13 32.21
CA THR A 20 8.61 3.35 30.85
C THR A 20 7.75 4.38 30.16
N ARG A 21 8.37 5.37 29.53
CA ARG A 21 7.70 6.39 28.74
C ARG A 21 8.13 6.27 27.28
N ILE A 22 7.16 6.37 26.37
CA ILE A 22 7.40 6.28 24.94
C ILE A 22 7.24 7.68 24.35
N LEU A 23 8.34 8.24 23.85
CA LEU A 23 8.31 9.47 23.07
C LEU A 23 7.90 9.13 21.63
N ARG A 24 6.91 9.85 21.10
CA ARG A 24 6.36 9.57 19.77
C ARG A 24 5.86 10.82 19.05
N GLN A 25 5.78 10.70 17.74
CA GLN A 25 5.02 11.60 16.88
C GLN A 25 3.94 10.77 16.17
N SER A 26 2.66 11.01 16.48
CA SER A 26 1.56 10.13 16.03
C SER A 26 1.87 8.66 16.39
N ARG A 27 1.95 7.74 15.43
CA ARG A 27 2.26 6.32 15.64
C ARG A 27 3.74 5.97 15.60
N GLN A 28 4.60 6.93 15.29
CA GLN A 28 6.04 6.70 15.18
C GLN A 28 6.66 6.80 16.58
N ALA A 29 7.10 5.67 17.12
CA ALA A 29 7.97 5.68 18.30
C ALA A 29 9.33 6.27 17.91
N LEU A 30 9.78 7.25 18.68
CA LEU A 30 11.04 7.97 18.44
C LEU A 30 12.10 7.59 19.48
N ALA A 31 11.69 7.49 20.74
CA ALA A 31 12.55 7.07 21.83
C ALA A 31 11.75 6.38 22.94
N ILE A 32 12.44 5.55 23.71
CA ILE A 32 11.91 4.86 24.88
C ILE A 32 12.74 5.30 26.08
N GLN A 33 12.10 5.95 27.03
CA GLN A 33 12.70 6.38 28.28
C GLN A 33 12.34 5.39 29.39
N HIS A 34 13.33 5.00 30.17
CA HIS A 34 13.18 4.08 31.29
C HIS A 34 13.29 4.82 32.62
N SER A 35 12.62 4.31 33.65
CA SER A 35 12.84 4.70 35.04
C SER A 35 14.20 4.18 35.51
N ALA A 36 14.82 4.87 36.46
CA ALA A 36 16.19 4.66 36.95
C ALA A 36 17.28 5.15 35.96
N SER A 37 18.55 5.06 36.34
CA SER A 37 19.73 5.57 35.61
C SER A 37 20.06 4.80 34.31
N ARG A 38 19.07 4.15 33.69
CA ARG A 38 19.22 3.50 32.38
C ARG A 38 19.15 4.59 31.29
N PRO A 39 20.06 4.59 30.31
CA PRO A 39 19.96 5.48 29.15
C PRO A 39 18.63 5.30 28.42
N SER A 40 18.17 6.34 27.75
CA SER A 40 17.02 6.22 26.84
C SER A 40 17.44 5.49 25.57
N ASP A 41 16.54 4.68 25.02
CA ASP A 41 16.75 4.01 23.74
C ASP A 41 16.19 4.87 22.61
N LEU A 42 16.95 5.02 21.53
CA LEU A 42 16.43 5.48 20.25
C LEU A 42 15.71 4.33 19.55
N ALA A 43 14.52 4.63 19.03
CA ALA A 43 13.69 3.65 18.34
C ALA A 43 14.00 3.65 16.84
N ALA A 44 14.42 2.50 16.32
CA ALA A 44 14.47 2.23 14.89
C ALA A 44 13.17 1.55 14.46
N ILE A 45 12.40 2.18 13.57
CA ILE A 45 11.10 1.67 13.11
C ILE A 45 11.07 1.47 11.60
N ASP A 46 10.24 0.54 11.13
CA ASP A 46 9.96 0.38 9.70
C ASP A 46 8.84 1.32 9.22
N SER A 47 8.49 1.20 7.93
CA SER A 47 7.41 2.01 7.33
C SER A 47 6.01 1.72 7.87
N MET A 48 5.82 0.58 8.55
CA MET A 48 4.57 0.20 9.22
C MET A 48 4.57 0.59 10.71
N HIS A 49 5.66 1.20 11.18
CA HIS A 49 5.94 1.61 12.56
C HIS A 49 6.28 0.45 13.50
N SER A 50 6.58 -0.74 12.96
CA SER A 50 7.09 -1.84 13.79
C SER A 50 8.49 -1.50 14.27
N LEU A 51 8.75 -1.69 15.56
CA LEU A 51 10.05 -1.42 16.16
C LEU A 51 11.08 -2.49 15.76
N GLN A 52 12.00 -2.15 14.87
CA GLN A 52 13.08 -3.02 14.39
C GLN A 52 14.30 -2.99 15.34
N GLY A 53 14.41 -1.98 16.19
CA GLY A 53 15.39 -1.99 17.27
C GLY A 53 15.26 -0.87 18.28
N ALA A 54 15.79 -1.12 19.47
CA ALA A 54 15.97 -0.16 20.55
C ALA A 54 17.47 -0.02 20.82
N ILE A 55 18.00 1.18 20.66
CA ILE A 55 19.44 1.44 20.62
C ILE A 55 19.81 2.47 21.69
N SER A 56 20.70 2.10 22.61
CA SER A 56 21.34 3.00 23.57
C SER A 56 22.86 2.98 23.40
N PRO A 57 23.62 3.84 24.11
CA PRO A 57 25.08 3.86 23.99
C PRO A 57 25.77 2.52 24.30
N ASN A 58 25.19 1.72 25.20
CA ASN A 58 25.81 0.50 25.72
C ASN A 58 25.08 -0.78 25.32
N ASP A 59 23.90 -0.68 24.71
CA ASP A 59 23.06 -1.83 24.38
C ASP A 59 22.28 -1.61 23.08
N ARG A 60 22.08 -2.68 22.34
CA ARG A 60 21.33 -2.68 21.09
C ARG A 60 20.51 -3.96 20.99
N GLN A 61 19.20 -3.80 21.08
CA GLN A 61 18.27 -4.87 20.79
C GLN A 61 17.74 -4.72 19.36
N LEU A 62 17.93 -5.76 18.56
CA LEU A 62 17.33 -5.88 17.23
C LEU A 62 16.15 -6.83 17.28
N ILE A 63 15.08 -6.49 16.57
CA ILE A 63 13.85 -7.26 16.55
C ILE A 63 13.48 -7.51 15.09
N VAL A 64 13.19 -8.77 14.77
CA VAL A 64 12.75 -9.19 13.44
C VAL A 64 11.37 -9.83 13.57
N TYR A 65 10.41 -9.31 12.81
CA TYR A 65 9.03 -9.80 12.85
C TYR A 65 8.71 -10.69 11.66
N SER A 66 7.83 -11.67 11.88
CA SER A 66 7.05 -12.27 10.81
C SER A 66 6.04 -11.26 10.24
N ALA A 67 5.44 -11.58 9.09
CA ALA A 67 4.38 -10.74 8.50
C ALA A 67 3.23 -10.42 9.48
N PHE A 68 2.91 -11.35 10.39
CA PHE A 68 1.86 -11.20 11.39
C PHE A 68 2.35 -10.67 12.75
N GLY A 69 3.58 -10.15 12.82
CA GLY A 69 4.09 -9.48 14.02
C GLY A 69 4.67 -10.39 15.09
N PHE A 70 4.84 -11.69 14.82
CA PHE A 70 5.54 -12.58 15.74
C PHE A 70 7.04 -12.28 15.73
N ALA A 71 7.64 -12.11 16.90
CA ALA A 71 9.08 -12.02 17.09
C ALA A 71 9.46 -12.76 18.38
N ARG A 72 10.70 -13.26 18.44
CA ARG A 72 11.26 -13.93 19.62
C ARG A 72 12.21 -12.99 20.34
N GLY A 73 12.30 -13.12 21.67
CA GLY A 73 13.31 -12.43 22.46
C GLY A 73 13.13 -10.92 22.57
N ILE A 74 11.88 -10.42 22.51
CA ILE A 74 11.58 -9.03 22.90
C ILE A 74 11.70 -8.93 24.42
N VAL A 75 12.51 -8.00 24.92
CA VAL A 75 12.85 -7.85 26.34
C VAL A 75 12.83 -6.36 26.68
N ASP A 76 12.15 -5.96 27.75
CA ASP A 76 12.13 -4.58 28.27
C ASP A 76 11.76 -3.48 27.23
N VAL A 77 11.07 -3.84 26.15
CA VAL A 77 10.53 -2.89 25.16
C VAL A 77 9.00 -2.97 25.14
N PRO A 78 8.29 -1.87 25.43
CA PRO A 78 6.82 -1.88 25.52
C PRO A 78 6.09 -1.79 24.17
N VAL A 79 6.78 -1.43 23.08
CA VAL A 79 6.19 -1.21 21.75
C VAL A 79 6.84 -2.14 20.74
N GLY A 80 6.03 -2.85 19.95
CA GLY A 80 6.50 -3.83 18.98
C GLY A 80 5.93 -3.62 17.58
N PHE A 81 5.32 -4.68 17.05
CA PHE A 81 4.71 -4.71 15.72
C PHE A 81 3.69 -3.57 15.51
N ASN A 82 3.76 -2.89 14.36
CA ASN A 82 2.86 -1.79 13.98
C ASN A 82 2.77 -0.62 14.98
N GLY A 83 3.75 -0.48 15.88
CA GLY A 83 3.74 0.52 16.94
C GLY A 83 2.74 0.21 18.06
N GLU A 84 2.22 -1.02 18.10
CA GLU A 84 1.29 -1.50 19.11
C GLU A 84 2.02 -1.92 20.39
N LEU A 85 1.27 -1.94 21.49
CA LEU A 85 1.78 -2.42 22.77
C LEU A 85 2.15 -3.91 22.66
N TRP A 86 3.34 -4.29 23.12
CA TRP A 86 3.67 -5.69 23.31
C TRP A 86 3.32 -6.11 24.74
N ASP A 87 2.43 -7.10 24.90
CA ASP A 87 2.17 -7.70 26.21
C ASP A 87 3.01 -8.97 26.40
N PRO A 88 4.04 -8.94 27.27
CA PRO A 88 4.99 -10.05 27.41
C PRO A 88 4.37 -11.28 28.11
N LEU A 89 3.27 -11.12 28.85
CA LEU A 89 2.63 -12.23 29.57
C LEU A 89 1.83 -13.12 28.63
N SER A 90 0.96 -12.53 27.82
CA SER A 90 0.15 -13.24 26.84
C SER A 90 0.90 -13.52 25.53
N GLN A 91 1.98 -12.78 25.26
CA GLN A 91 2.68 -12.74 23.97
C GLN A 91 1.77 -12.31 22.81
N GLN A 92 0.94 -11.29 23.05
CA GLN A 92 -0.05 -10.78 22.11
C GLN A 92 0.00 -9.25 22.04
N TYR A 93 -0.66 -8.70 21.02
CA TYR A 93 -0.82 -7.27 20.85
C TYR A 93 -2.28 -6.86 21.16
N PRO A 94 -2.56 -6.05 22.19
CA PRO A 94 -3.88 -5.51 22.47
C PRO A 94 -4.18 -4.27 21.58
N LEU A 95 -4.64 -4.51 20.36
CA LEU A 95 -4.95 -3.48 19.37
C LEU A 95 -6.18 -2.66 19.77
N GLY A 96 -6.26 -1.42 19.28
CA GLY A 96 -7.39 -0.53 19.57
C GLY A 96 -7.51 -0.17 21.04
N ALA A 97 -6.38 0.02 21.73
CA ALA A 97 -6.31 0.20 23.18
C ALA A 97 -6.96 -0.97 23.96
N GLY A 98 -6.75 -2.21 23.50
CA GLY A 98 -7.25 -3.42 24.15
C GLY A 98 -8.63 -3.89 23.70
N TYR A 99 -9.18 -3.30 22.62
CA TYR A 99 -10.46 -3.73 22.06
C TYR A 99 -10.43 -5.19 21.56
N ARG A 100 -9.38 -5.58 20.82
CA ARG A 100 -9.13 -6.96 20.40
C ARG A 100 -7.65 -7.31 20.49
N TRP A 101 -7.36 -8.57 20.77
CA TRP A 101 -6.00 -9.05 20.95
C TRP A 101 -5.56 -9.86 19.74
N LEU A 102 -4.46 -9.45 19.10
CA LEU A 102 -3.83 -10.18 18.01
C LEU A 102 -2.90 -11.26 18.59
N SER A 103 -3.24 -12.51 18.29
CA SER A 103 -2.52 -13.68 18.78
C SER A 103 -1.40 -14.12 17.83
N THR A 104 -0.47 -14.92 18.36
CA THR A 104 0.51 -15.70 17.59
C THR A 104 -0.14 -16.66 16.58
N LEU A 105 -1.44 -16.95 16.72
CA LEU A 105 -2.27 -17.67 15.74
C LEU A 105 -2.63 -16.84 14.49
N MET A 106 -2.02 -15.66 14.31
CA MET A 106 -2.20 -14.79 13.12
C MET A 106 -3.64 -14.26 12.96
N ARG A 107 -4.38 -14.15 14.07
CA ARG A 107 -5.78 -13.71 14.10
C ARG A 107 -6.13 -13.06 15.42
N PHE A 108 -7.28 -12.38 15.46
CA PHE A 108 -7.84 -11.90 16.72
C PHE A 108 -8.34 -13.06 17.59
N THR A 109 -8.28 -12.89 18.91
CA THR A 109 -8.78 -13.88 19.89
C THR A 109 -10.28 -13.76 20.17
N SER A 110 -10.91 -12.67 19.73
CA SER A 110 -12.34 -12.41 19.87
C SER A 110 -12.96 -11.95 18.54
N PRO A 111 -14.24 -12.24 18.30
CA PRO A 111 -14.94 -11.78 17.11
C PRO A 111 -15.19 -10.27 17.18
N ASP A 112 -15.13 -9.60 16.04
CA ASP A 112 -15.51 -8.19 15.91
C ASP A 112 -17.02 -7.98 15.77
N ARG A 113 -17.52 -6.89 16.37
CA ARG A 113 -18.95 -6.53 16.34
C ARG A 113 -19.41 -5.89 15.03
N VAL A 114 -18.48 -5.35 14.23
CA VAL A 114 -18.76 -4.75 12.92
C VAL A 114 -18.57 -5.75 11.76
N SER A 115 -18.16 -6.98 12.04
CA SER A 115 -18.26 -8.14 11.16
C SER A 115 -19.57 -8.91 11.38
N PRO A 116 -20.09 -9.68 10.39
CA PRO A 116 -19.56 -9.86 9.04
C PRO A 116 -20.04 -8.81 8.02
N PHE A 117 -21.07 -8.04 8.36
CA PHE A 117 -21.82 -7.20 7.41
C PHE A 117 -21.39 -5.72 7.39
N GLY A 118 -20.51 -5.30 8.30
CA GLY A 118 -19.96 -3.95 8.34
C GLY A 118 -18.52 -3.89 7.83
N LYS A 119 -17.75 -2.92 8.32
CA LYS A 119 -16.41 -2.60 7.81
C LYS A 119 -15.34 -3.65 8.14
N GLY A 120 -15.58 -4.52 9.11
CA GLY A 120 -14.65 -5.59 9.51
C GLY A 120 -14.54 -6.73 8.49
N GLY A 121 -15.49 -6.82 7.54
CA GLY A 121 -15.53 -7.87 6.53
C GLY A 121 -16.07 -9.20 7.09
N ILE A 122 -16.19 -10.21 6.22
CA ILE A 122 -16.94 -11.43 6.49
C ILE A 122 -16.35 -12.27 7.64
N ASN A 123 -15.03 -12.30 7.79
CA ASN A 123 -14.38 -13.06 8.85
C ASN A 123 -14.11 -12.18 10.09
N SER A 124 -14.89 -12.38 11.15
CA SER A 124 -14.83 -11.60 12.39
C SER A 124 -13.53 -11.76 13.19
N TYR A 125 -12.69 -12.74 12.87
CA TYR A 125 -11.40 -12.99 13.51
C TYR A 125 -10.20 -12.56 12.66
N ALA A 126 -10.41 -12.22 11.38
CA ALA A 126 -9.31 -11.90 10.47
C ALA A 126 -8.60 -10.61 10.88
N TYR A 127 -7.27 -10.68 10.95
CA TYR A 127 -6.44 -9.48 11.09
C TYR A 127 -5.99 -9.00 9.72
N ALA A 128 -6.09 -7.68 9.48
CA ALA A 128 -5.59 -7.02 8.29
C ALA A 128 -6.07 -7.64 6.95
N LEU A 129 -7.27 -8.25 6.94
CA LEU A 129 -7.80 -9.04 5.80
C LEU A 129 -6.84 -10.16 5.34
N ASN A 130 -6.06 -10.73 6.25
CA ASN A 130 -4.97 -11.68 6.01
C ASN A 130 -3.81 -11.13 5.17
N ASP A 131 -3.70 -9.81 5.01
CA ASP A 131 -2.57 -9.14 4.36
C ASP A 131 -1.95 -8.05 5.27
N PRO A 132 -1.25 -8.46 6.34
CA PRO A 132 -0.67 -7.57 7.34
C PRO A 132 0.58 -6.81 6.87
N VAL A 133 1.12 -7.16 5.69
CA VAL A 133 2.23 -6.44 5.06
C VAL A 133 1.73 -5.13 4.46
N ASN A 134 0.53 -5.14 3.87
CA ASN A 134 -0.04 -3.97 3.20
C ASN A 134 -1.09 -3.23 4.03
N ASN A 135 -1.70 -3.93 5.00
CA ASN A 135 -2.78 -3.39 5.81
C ASN A 135 -2.47 -3.46 7.30
N SER A 136 -3.27 -2.76 8.09
CA SER A 136 -3.23 -2.83 9.54
C SER A 136 -4.59 -2.49 10.13
N ASP A 137 -4.82 -2.85 11.39
CA ASP A 137 -6.10 -2.59 12.06
C ASP A 137 -5.86 -1.79 13.37
N PRO A 138 -5.70 -0.45 13.31
CA PRO A 138 -5.25 0.36 14.44
C PRO A 138 -6.24 0.44 15.60
N ASP A 139 -7.53 0.44 15.28
CA ASP A 139 -8.62 0.47 16.27
C ASP A 139 -9.11 -0.94 16.64
N GLY A 140 -8.52 -1.96 16.01
CA GLY A 140 -8.94 -3.33 16.17
C GLY A 140 -10.37 -3.54 15.70
N GLN A 141 -10.96 -2.76 14.79
CA GLN A 141 -12.31 -2.98 14.27
C GLN A 141 -12.31 -3.25 12.77
N PHE A 142 -11.47 -2.54 12.02
CA PHE A 142 -11.39 -2.74 10.59
C PHE A 142 -9.99 -2.49 10.03
N SER A 143 -9.67 -3.32 9.04
CA SER A 143 -8.43 -3.19 8.29
C SER A 143 -8.42 -1.89 7.48
N VAL A 144 -7.40 -1.07 7.72
CA VAL A 144 -7.03 0.06 6.88
C VAL A 144 -5.76 -0.26 6.12
N ALA A 145 -5.80 -0.03 4.82
CA ALA A 145 -4.59 -0.02 4.00
C ALA A 145 -3.69 1.13 4.50
N ARG A 146 -2.55 0.82 5.09
CA ARG A 146 -1.78 1.80 5.85
C ARG A 146 -1.06 2.83 4.97
N PHE A 147 -1.22 2.71 3.66
CA PHE A 147 -0.85 3.73 2.67
C PHE A 147 -1.94 4.80 2.47
N PHE A 148 -3.00 4.82 3.29
CA PHE A 148 -3.94 5.95 3.37
C PHE A 148 -3.24 7.20 3.93
N GLY A 149 -2.78 8.03 3.00
CA GLY A 149 -2.00 9.26 3.23
C GLY A 149 -1.10 9.61 2.05
N ARG A 150 -0.82 8.64 1.16
CA ARG A 150 -0.10 8.88 -0.11
C ARG A 150 -1.04 8.54 -1.27
N LYS A 151 -1.28 9.51 -2.16
CA LYS A 151 -2.27 9.48 -3.25
C LYS A 151 -2.21 8.18 -4.07
N TYR A 152 -3.14 7.26 -3.84
CA TYR A 152 -3.45 6.20 -4.81
C TYR A 152 -3.93 6.87 -6.11
N ASN A 153 -3.41 6.46 -7.26
CA ASN A 153 -4.08 6.79 -8.52
C ASN A 153 -5.24 5.80 -8.65
N SER A 154 -6.45 6.25 -8.31
CA SER A 154 -7.67 5.44 -8.45
C SER A 154 -8.46 5.91 -9.65
N TYR A 155 -8.74 4.99 -10.55
CA TYR A 155 -9.54 5.17 -11.74
C TYR A 155 -10.87 4.46 -11.50
N LYS A 156 -11.93 5.25 -11.29
CA LYS A 156 -13.29 4.77 -11.02
C LYS A 156 -14.14 4.94 -12.27
N LYS A 157 -15.23 4.16 -12.35
CA LYS A 157 -16.21 4.24 -13.44
C LYS A 157 -15.52 4.00 -14.80
N LEU A 158 -14.75 2.92 -14.87
CA LEU A 158 -14.10 2.45 -16.08
C LEU A 158 -15.04 1.50 -16.82
N LYS A 159 -15.24 1.74 -18.12
CA LYS A 159 -15.87 0.78 -19.03
C LYS A 159 -14.76 0.02 -19.76
N GLU A 160 -14.85 -1.30 -19.73
CA GLU A 160 -13.95 -2.17 -20.47
C GLU A 160 -14.11 -1.97 -21.98
N ILE A 161 -12.98 -2.00 -22.68
CA ILE A 161 -12.89 -2.01 -24.15
C ILE A 161 -12.46 -3.39 -24.61
N TYR A 162 -11.41 -3.92 -23.99
CA TYR A 162 -10.83 -5.21 -24.29
C TYR A 162 -10.07 -5.71 -23.05
N SER A 163 -10.30 -6.93 -22.60
CA SER A 163 -9.59 -7.55 -21.48
C SER A 163 -8.93 -8.86 -21.90
N TRP A 164 -7.90 -9.26 -21.17
CA TRP A 164 -7.30 -10.59 -21.30
C TRP A 164 -6.87 -11.12 -19.94
N GLY A 165 -6.93 -12.44 -19.78
CA GLY A 165 -6.62 -13.09 -18.51
C GLY A 165 -7.68 -12.81 -17.42
N GLU A 166 -7.39 -13.27 -16.21
CA GLU A 166 -8.31 -13.18 -15.06
C GLU A 166 -7.95 -12.03 -14.11
N ASP A 167 -6.76 -11.46 -14.22
CA ASP A 167 -6.23 -10.44 -13.30
C ASP A 167 -6.73 -9.01 -13.58
N GLY A 168 -7.55 -8.84 -14.62
CA GLY A 168 -8.07 -7.55 -15.05
C GLY A 168 -7.18 -6.79 -16.02
N ASP A 169 -6.17 -7.42 -16.60
CA ASP A 169 -5.40 -6.84 -17.68
C ASP A 169 -6.33 -6.44 -18.84
N GLY A 170 -6.14 -5.24 -19.38
CA GLY A 170 -7.07 -4.71 -20.36
C GLY A 170 -6.93 -3.24 -20.69
N PHE A 171 -7.70 -2.85 -21.71
CA PHE A 171 -7.98 -1.48 -22.10
C PHE A 171 -9.33 -1.06 -21.54
N TYR A 172 -9.34 0.11 -20.90
CA TYR A 172 -10.51 0.68 -20.25
C TYR A 172 -10.66 2.16 -20.58
N LYS A 173 -11.89 2.66 -20.55
CA LYS A 173 -12.17 4.10 -20.68
C LYS A 173 -13.00 4.66 -19.54
N THR A 174 -12.70 5.88 -19.13
CA THR A 174 -13.50 6.59 -18.11
C THR A 174 -14.84 7.05 -18.66
N THR A 175 -15.93 6.96 -17.88
CA THR A 175 -17.29 7.37 -18.31
C THR A 175 -17.79 8.68 -17.70
N ASN A 176 -16.95 9.40 -16.94
CA ASN A 176 -17.40 10.47 -16.03
C ASN A 176 -17.57 11.87 -16.62
N ASP A 177 -17.31 12.08 -17.91
CA ASP A 177 -17.31 13.42 -18.51
C ASP A 177 -18.17 13.42 -19.79
N PHE A 178 -19.27 14.16 -19.77
CA PHE A 178 -20.12 14.36 -20.95
C PHE A 178 -19.49 15.35 -21.96
N PHE A 179 -18.67 16.30 -21.46
CA PHE A 179 -18.12 17.40 -22.25
C PHE A 179 -16.62 17.27 -22.56
N ARG A 180 -15.98 16.16 -22.19
CA ARG A 180 -14.55 15.95 -22.41
C ARG A 180 -14.29 14.54 -22.91
N LYS A 181 -13.39 14.40 -23.88
CA LYS A 181 -12.90 13.10 -24.34
C LYS A 181 -12.50 12.22 -23.14
N PRO A 182 -12.83 10.92 -23.14
CA PRO A 182 -12.48 10.00 -22.06
C PRO A 182 -10.97 9.86 -21.91
N LYS A 183 -10.53 9.30 -20.78
CA LYS A 183 -9.14 8.83 -20.62
C LYS A 183 -9.09 7.36 -20.99
N LEU A 184 -8.07 6.96 -21.76
CA LEU A 184 -7.72 5.56 -21.97
C LEU A 184 -6.83 5.11 -20.81
N VAL A 185 -7.19 4.00 -20.19
CA VAL A 185 -6.43 3.36 -19.10
C VAL A 185 -6.06 1.96 -19.57
N ILE A 186 -4.76 1.71 -19.69
CA ILE A 186 -4.21 0.41 -20.10
C ILE A 186 -3.59 -0.21 -18.86
N PHE A 187 -4.18 -1.32 -18.38
CA PHE A 187 -3.64 -2.11 -17.29
C PHE A 187 -3.01 -3.37 -17.85
N THR A 188 -1.71 -3.54 -17.58
CA THR A 188 -0.87 -4.57 -18.21
C THR A 188 0.46 -4.69 -17.45
N HIS A 189 1.24 -5.71 -17.78
CA HIS A 189 2.62 -5.86 -17.36
C HIS A 189 3.59 -5.13 -18.29
N GLY A 190 4.62 -4.50 -17.70
CA GLY A 190 5.70 -3.83 -18.43
C GLY A 190 7.02 -4.56 -18.23
N GLN A 191 7.76 -4.75 -19.32
CA GLN A 191 9.12 -5.32 -19.30
C GLN A 191 10.03 -4.49 -20.21
N GLY A 192 10.88 -3.66 -19.60
CA GLY A 192 11.74 -2.74 -20.35
C GLY A 192 10.93 -1.79 -21.24
N GLN A 193 11.20 -1.79 -22.55
CA GLN A 193 10.50 -0.97 -23.55
C GLN A 193 9.33 -1.70 -24.21
N THR A 194 8.70 -2.64 -23.50
CA THR A 194 7.56 -3.40 -24.02
C THR A 194 6.46 -3.53 -22.98
N ILE A 195 5.24 -3.76 -23.46
CA ILE A 195 4.09 -4.15 -22.65
C ILE A 195 3.54 -5.50 -23.08
N SER A 196 2.99 -6.28 -22.15
CA SER A 196 2.39 -7.58 -22.44
C SER A 196 0.92 -7.43 -22.84
N ILE A 197 0.56 -7.84 -24.04
CA ILE A 197 -0.83 -7.89 -24.48
C ILE A 197 -1.13 -9.32 -24.89
N ALA A 198 -2.06 -9.96 -24.19
CA ALA A 198 -2.47 -11.35 -24.43
C ALA A 198 -1.26 -12.31 -24.50
N GLY A 199 -0.32 -12.17 -23.57
CA GLY A 199 0.88 -13.02 -23.46
C GLY A 199 2.02 -12.66 -24.43
N GLN A 200 1.87 -11.63 -25.27
CA GLN A 200 2.92 -11.17 -26.19
C GLN A 200 3.46 -9.80 -25.79
N ASN A 201 4.78 -9.68 -25.68
CA ASN A 201 5.44 -8.39 -25.48
C ASN A 201 5.40 -7.56 -26.77
N LYS A 202 4.86 -6.35 -26.68
CA LYS A 202 4.73 -5.40 -27.79
C LYS A 202 5.52 -4.13 -27.51
N THR A 203 6.29 -3.69 -28.51
CA THR A 203 6.90 -2.36 -28.53
C THR A 203 5.84 -1.28 -28.72
N GLN A 204 6.22 0.00 -28.60
CA GLN A 204 5.30 1.11 -28.78
C GLN A 204 4.69 1.13 -30.20
N ALA A 205 5.47 0.86 -31.24
CA ALA A 205 4.96 0.80 -32.62
C ALA A 205 3.96 -0.36 -32.78
N GLN A 206 4.28 -1.53 -32.24
CA GLN A 206 3.39 -2.70 -32.27
C GLN A 206 2.11 -2.48 -31.47
N LEU A 207 2.17 -1.77 -30.35
CA LEU A 207 0.98 -1.34 -29.60
C LEU A 207 0.09 -0.45 -30.47
N THR A 208 0.68 0.53 -31.14
CA THR A 208 -0.08 1.48 -31.97
C THR A 208 -0.77 0.75 -33.13
N SER A 209 -0.06 -0.13 -33.84
CA SER A 209 -0.66 -0.98 -34.87
C SER A 209 -1.77 -1.89 -34.31
N TRP A 210 -1.55 -2.49 -33.14
CA TRP A 210 -2.54 -3.35 -32.49
C TRP A 210 -3.80 -2.59 -32.11
N MET A 211 -3.68 -1.38 -31.56
CA MET A 211 -4.81 -0.51 -31.24
C MET A 211 -5.62 -0.17 -32.50
N SER A 212 -4.94 0.19 -33.59
CA SER A 212 -5.59 0.46 -34.89
C SER A 212 -6.36 -0.75 -35.41
N SER A 213 -5.76 -1.96 -35.38
CA SER A 213 -6.43 -3.19 -35.79
C SER A 213 -7.66 -3.53 -34.94
N ASN A 214 -7.67 -3.10 -33.67
CA ASN A 214 -8.78 -3.32 -32.73
C ASN A 214 -9.74 -2.12 -32.64
N LYS A 215 -9.68 -1.18 -33.60
CA LYS A 215 -10.56 0.01 -33.66
C LYS A 215 -10.47 0.91 -32.43
N ILE A 216 -9.30 0.99 -31.81
CA ILE A 216 -8.99 1.91 -30.72
C ILE A 216 -8.16 3.04 -31.31
N ASN A 217 -8.80 4.19 -31.57
CA ASN A 217 -8.07 5.39 -32.01
C ASN A 217 -7.58 6.19 -30.79
N PRO A 218 -6.25 6.38 -30.60
CA PRO A 218 -5.71 7.20 -29.52
C PRO A 218 -6.33 8.59 -29.43
N GLU A 219 -6.63 9.24 -30.55
CA GLU A 219 -7.13 10.61 -30.60
C GLU A 219 -8.55 10.76 -30.01
N ASP A 220 -9.30 9.67 -29.87
CA ASP A 220 -10.61 9.68 -29.20
C ASP A 220 -10.48 9.96 -27.69
N TYR A 221 -9.25 9.89 -27.16
CA TYR A 221 -8.96 10.05 -25.75
C TYR A 221 -8.14 11.32 -25.49
N ARG A 222 -8.49 12.05 -24.43
CA ARG A 222 -7.70 13.24 -24.01
C ARG A 222 -6.33 12.88 -23.42
N LYS A 223 -6.15 11.60 -23.05
CA LYS A 223 -5.01 11.11 -22.28
C LYS A 223 -4.97 9.60 -22.27
N ILE A 224 -3.77 9.04 -22.40
CA ILE A 224 -3.49 7.62 -22.19
C ILE A 224 -2.78 7.46 -20.85
N THR A 225 -3.21 6.51 -20.03
CA THR A 225 -2.54 6.12 -18.79
C THR A 225 -2.10 4.67 -18.88
N LEU A 226 -0.80 4.44 -18.78
CA LEU A 226 -0.16 3.13 -18.72
C LEU A 226 0.03 2.73 -17.25
N LEU A 227 -0.72 1.73 -16.83
CA LEU A 227 -0.61 1.08 -15.52
C LEU A 227 0.22 -0.18 -15.68
N ALA A 228 1.54 0.00 -15.83
CA ALA A 228 2.49 -1.10 -15.98
C ALA A 228 3.84 -0.75 -15.34
N CYS A 229 4.52 -1.75 -14.79
CA CYS A 229 5.76 -1.58 -14.02
C CYS A 229 6.86 -0.90 -14.85
N ASN A 230 7.55 0.07 -14.23
CA ASN A 230 8.80 0.70 -14.70
C ASN A 230 8.76 1.37 -16.08
N LEU A 231 7.61 1.45 -16.73
CA LEU A 231 7.48 2.06 -18.07
C LEU A 231 7.87 3.54 -18.09
N GLY A 232 7.61 4.28 -17.01
CA GLY A 232 8.02 5.68 -16.87
C GLY A 232 9.53 5.89 -16.66
N LYS A 233 10.33 4.83 -16.64
CA LYS A 233 11.80 4.90 -16.67
C LYS A 233 12.37 4.68 -18.08
N THR A 234 11.51 4.41 -19.06
CA THR A 234 11.93 4.14 -20.44
C THR A 234 11.42 5.21 -21.39
N ASN A 235 11.87 5.15 -22.65
CA ASN A 235 11.40 6.06 -23.70
C ASN A 235 10.04 5.66 -24.28
N PHE A 236 9.50 4.48 -23.90
CA PHE A 236 8.24 3.98 -24.45
C PHE A 236 7.07 4.97 -24.30
N PRO A 237 6.83 5.59 -23.12
CA PRO A 237 5.72 6.52 -22.97
C PRO A 237 5.90 7.80 -23.79
N GLN A 238 7.15 8.24 -23.98
CA GLN A 238 7.47 9.42 -24.77
C GLN A 238 7.25 9.14 -26.27
N HIS A 239 7.81 8.04 -26.80
CA HIS A 239 7.55 7.62 -28.18
C HIS A 239 6.06 7.39 -28.45
N LEU A 240 5.31 6.88 -27.46
CA LEU A 240 3.87 6.71 -27.60
C LEU A 240 3.16 8.07 -27.65
N ALA A 241 3.58 9.03 -26.84
CA ALA A 241 3.02 10.39 -26.89
C ALA A 241 3.29 11.06 -28.23
N ASP A 242 4.53 10.98 -28.72
CA ASP A 242 4.96 11.60 -29.98
C ASP A 242 4.24 10.97 -31.19
N SER A 243 4.13 9.64 -31.23
CA SER A 243 3.48 8.92 -32.35
C SER A 243 1.96 9.04 -32.39
N THR A 244 1.31 9.22 -31.24
CA THR A 244 -0.17 9.30 -31.16
C THR A 244 -0.69 10.73 -31.09
N GLY A 245 0.18 11.72 -30.85
CA GLY A 245 -0.24 13.09 -30.58
C GLY A 245 -1.02 13.27 -29.28
N VAL A 246 -1.04 12.26 -28.40
CA VAL A 246 -1.83 12.27 -27.15
C VAL A 246 -0.90 12.25 -25.94
N VAL A 247 -1.26 13.03 -24.90
CA VAL A 247 -0.53 13.01 -23.62
C VAL A 247 -0.58 11.62 -22.99
N VAL A 248 0.59 11.08 -22.65
CA VAL A 248 0.74 9.78 -21.98
C VAL A 248 1.14 9.97 -20.53
N ARG A 249 0.61 9.13 -19.64
CA ARG A 249 1.07 9.00 -18.25
C ARG A 249 1.53 7.58 -17.99
N ALA A 250 2.67 7.41 -17.34
CA ALA A 250 3.21 6.08 -17.04
C ALA A 250 3.80 6.01 -15.63
N ALA A 251 3.80 4.81 -15.04
CA ALA A 251 4.37 4.57 -13.73
C ALA A 251 5.91 4.50 -13.81
N GLY A 252 6.60 5.34 -13.04
CA GLY A 252 8.06 5.36 -12.98
C GLY A 252 8.67 4.29 -12.08
N GLY A 253 7.90 3.32 -11.57
CA GLY A 253 8.40 2.30 -10.65
C GLY A 253 7.56 1.03 -10.72
N THR A 254 7.85 0.08 -9.84
CA THR A 254 7.03 -1.12 -9.66
C THR A 254 5.64 -0.72 -9.17
N ILE A 255 4.58 -1.33 -9.70
CA ILE A 255 3.21 -1.00 -9.30
C ILE A 255 2.57 -2.16 -8.55
N ASP A 256 1.79 -1.81 -7.53
CA ASP A 256 0.77 -2.69 -6.97
C ASP A 256 -0.57 -2.22 -7.47
N THR A 257 -1.34 -3.13 -8.03
CA THR A 257 -2.65 -2.81 -8.59
C THR A 257 -3.71 -3.67 -7.93
N THR A 258 -4.85 -3.06 -7.65
CA THR A 258 -6.08 -3.74 -7.26
C THR A 258 -7.13 -3.39 -8.30
N ALA A 259 -7.62 -4.40 -9.01
CA ALA A 259 -8.72 -4.27 -9.95
C ALA A 259 -9.98 -4.82 -9.31
N TRP A 260 -11.04 -4.02 -9.27
CA TRP A 260 -12.39 -4.49 -8.98
C TRP A 260 -13.14 -4.59 -10.30
N ILE A 261 -13.37 -5.83 -10.74
CA ILE A 261 -14.06 -6.16 -11.98
C ILE A 261 -15.46 -6.65 -11.59
N PRO A 262 -16.53 -5.99 -12.04
CA PRO A 262 -17.88 -6.43 -11.72
C PRO A 262 -18.24 -7.73 -12.45
N GLN A 263 -18.92 -8.65 -11.76
CA GLN A 263 -19.44 -9.90 -12.34
C GLN A 263 -20.81 -9.73 -13.04
N LYS A 264 -21.42 -8.54 -12.95
CA LYS A 264 -22.74 -8.25 -13.53
C LYS A 264 -22.64 -7.10 -14.54
N GLU A 265 -23.36 -7.27 -15.64
CA GLU A 265 -23.45 -6.26 -16.70
C GLU A 265 -24.04 -4.93 -16.18
N GLY A 266 -23.53 -3.81 -16.66
CA GLY A 266 -23.95 -2.46 -16.26
C GLY A 266 -23.17 -1.83 -15.09
N TYR A 267 -22.28 -2.58 -14.42
CA TYR A 267 -21.37 -2.03 -13.42
C TYR A 267 -20.03 -1.63 -14.04
N TYR A 268 -19.31 -0.71 -13.39
CA TYR A 268 -18.05 -0.19 -13.90
C TYR A 268 -16.84 -0.72 -13.12
N THR A 269 -15.77 -1.04 -13.84
CA THR A 269 -14.49 -1.40 -13.26
C THR A 269 -13.90 -0.26 -12.45
N LYS A 270 -13.20 -0.60 -11.35
CA LYS A 270 -12.37 0.32 -10.59
C LYS A 270 -10.97 -0.25 -10.51
N ILE A 271 -9.98 0.49 -11.01
CA ILE A 271 -8.58 0.13 -10.90
C ILE A 271 -7.91 1.11 -9.95
N SER A 272 -7.29 0.61 -8.90
CA SER A 272 -6.50 1.41 -7.96
C SER A 272 -5.07 0.93 -7.95
N MET A 273 -4.14 1.84 -8.17
CA MET A 273 -2.72 1.52 -8.20
C MET A 273 -1.93 2.30 -7.17
N ARG A 274 -0.78 1.74 -6.82
CA ARG A 274 0.28 2.36 -6.06
C ARG A 274 1.62 2.12 -6.75
N ILE A 275 2.47 3.13 -6.80
CA ILE A 275 3.88 2.97 -7.20
C ILE A 275 4.69 2.64 -5.94
N ARG A 276 5.31 1.45 -5.92
CA ARG A 276 6.29 1.03 -4.92
C ARG A 276 7.66 1.59 -5.29
N ARG A 277 8.42 1.93 -4.24
CA ARG A 277 9.85 2.23 -4.34
C ARG A 277 10.63 0.98 -3.95
N LEU A 278 11.57 0.55 -4.79
CA LEU A 278 12.49 -0.54 -4.53
C LEU A 278 13.89 0.01 -4.17
N PRO A 279 14.73 -0.79 -3.48
CA PRO A 279 16.15 -0.45 -3.28
C PRO A 279 16.82 -0.23 -4.64
N GLY A 280 17.31 0.99 -4.90
CA GLY A 280 17.91 1.40 -6.18
C GLY A 280 17.11 2.46 -6.97
N ASP A 281 15.87 2.77 -6.57
CA ASP A 281 15.07 3.81 -7.22
C ASP A 281 15.54 5.24 -6.87
N LEU A 282 15.61 6.10 -7.89
CA LEU A 282 16.09 7.47 -7.74
C LEU A 282 15.08 8.33 -6.94
N PRO A 283 15.53 9.39 -6.22
CA PRO A 283 14.63 10.26 -5.45
C PRO A 283 13.48 10.88 -6.26
N GLU A 284 13.69 11.12 -7.54
CA GLU A 284 12.73 11.65 -8.52
C GLU A 284 11.68 10.63 -9.00
N ASP A 285 11.82 9.35 -8.66
CA ASP A 285 10.82 8.29 -8.89
C ASP A 285 9.68 8.38 -7.85
N ILE A 286 9.12 9.58 -7.73
CA ILE A 286 8.07 9.97 -6.80
C ILE A 286 6.82 9.10 -7.03
N TYR A 287 6.01 8.94 -5.97
CA TYR A 287 4.69 8.26 -5.89
C TYR A 287 3.59 8.76 -6.86
N ARG A 288 3.93 9.21 -8.07
CA ARG A 288 3.03 9.77 -9.07
C ARG A 288 3.40 9.26 -10.46
N LEU A 289 2.39 9.12 -11.31
CA LEU A 289 2.62 8.85 -12.72
C LEU A 289 3.34 10.04 -13.36
N LYS A 290 4.44 9.77 -14.05
CA LYS A 290 5.14 10.74 -14.92
C LYS A 290 4.24 11.07 -16.11
N THR A 291 4.31 12.30 -16.61
CA THR A 291 3.49 12.77 -17.73
C THR A 291 4.41 13.13 -18.88
N TYR A 292 4.05 12.66 -20.08
CA TYR A 292 4.80 12.81 -21.32
C TYR A 292 3.88 13.51 -22.31
N SER A 293 4.28 14.69 -22.74
CA SER A 293 3.58 15.45 -23.76
C SER A 293 4.18 15.12 -25.13
N PRO A 294 3.37 15.09 -26.19
CA PRO A 294 3.89 14.98 -27.55
C PRO A 294 4.81 16.16 -27.86
N HIS A 295 5.96 15.90 -28.46
CA HIS A 295 6.80 16.96 -29.02
C HIS A 295 6.18 17.48 -30.31
N PRO A 296 6.23 18.80 -30.57
CA PRO A 296 5.88 19.33 -31.88
C PRO A 296 6.84 18.73 -32.91
N SER A 297 6.25 18.20 -33.99
CA SER A 297 6.96 17.72 -35.19
C SER A 297 7.66 18.86 -35.91
#